data_AF-W2K796-F1
#
_entry.id   AF-W2K796-F1
#
_cell.length_a   1.000
_cell.length_b   1.000
_cell.length_c   1.000
_cell.angle_alpha   90.00
_cell.angle_beta   90.00
_cell.angle_gamma   90.00
#
_symmetry.space_group_name_H-M   'P 1'
#
loop_
_entity.id
_entity.type
_entity.pdbx_description
1 polymer ?
#
loop_
_entity_poly.entity_id
_entity_poly.type
_entity_poly.pdbx_seq_one_letter_code
_entity_poly.pdbx_strand_id
1 'polypeptide(L)'
;MSFRTPVFTAVDVVVREQDALAGCPHVAEMVSDYLDASHKWTIESAACAGYMTLLERLGKRESPVSPREMDWALRTAADRGDLNVAKWLTAYQPDMECSTRVMDSAALRGHLHIIKWLHHYRDEGCTTAAMDSAAAYGRLDVVQWLHENRDEGCTTAAMDSAAAGGHLKTVQWLAANRKEGCTSVASHFALLNGHMPILRWLNEQNVEVQDSDQETGKRSPTCWSRRERRLSATLLEAPRRRPRRMSMGLSCRN
;
A
#
# COMPACT_ATOMS: atom_id res chain seq x y z
N MET A 1 25.86 -9.77 -26.74
CA MET A 1 25.31 -8.56 -27.40
C MET A 1 25.87 -7.36 -26.68
N SER A 2 26.68 -6.53 -27.34
CA SER A 2 27.27 -5.34 -26.71
C SER A 2 26.20 -4.26 -26.63
N PHE A 3 25.54 -4.15 -25.48
CA PHE A 3 24.65 -3.02 -25.21
C PHE A 3 25.55 -1.79 -25.06
N ARG A 4 25.49 -0.81 -25.97
CA ARG A 4 26.11 0.51 -25.74
C ARG A 4 25.57 1.10 -24.44
N THR A 5 26.40 1.78 -23.65
CA THR A 5 25.92 2.53 -22.48
C THR A 5 24.98 3.63 -22.98
N PRO A 6 23.75 3.75 -22.43
CA PRO A 6 22.88 4.83 -22.82
C PRO A 6 23.54 6.15 -22.43
N VAL A 7 23.75 7.04 -23.39
CA VAL A 7 24.32 8.37 -23.19
C VAL A 7 23.37 9.19 -22.33
N PHE A 8 23.87 10.13 -21.52
CA PHE A 8 22.98 11.00 -20.75
C PHE A 8 22.06 11.76 -21.69
N THR A 9 20.78 11.87 -21.35
CA THR A 9 19.79 12.60 -22.16
C THR A 9 20.21 14.04 -22.44
N ALA A 10 20.85 14.72 -21.47
CA ALA A 10 21.40 16.05 -21.67
C ALA A 10 22.50 16.08 -22.76
N VAL A 11 23.34 15.05 -22.82
CA VAL A 11 24.38 14.93 -23.86
C VAL A 11 23.77 14.58 -25.21
N ASP A 12 22.79 13.68 -25.24
CA ASP A 12 22.06 13.31 -26.46
C ASP A 12 21.32 14.52 -27.06
N VAL A 13 20.69 15.37 -26.24
CA VAL A 13 20.07 16.63 -26.69
C VAL A 13 21.10 17.58 -27.31
N VAL A 14 22.23 17.82 -26.63
CA VAL A 14 23.28 18.72 -27.13
C VAL A 14 23.89 18.21 -28.43
N VAL A 15 24.07 16.89 -28.57
CA VAL A 15 24.64 16.28 -29.79
C VAL A 15 23.67 16.36 -30.96
N ARG A 16 22.36 16.26 -30.72
CA ARG A 16 21.33 16.38 -31.77
C ARG A 16 21.16 17.81 -32.30
N GLU A 17 21.35 18.81 -31.45
CA GLU A 17 21.26 20.23 -31.85
C GLU A 17 22.52 20.70 -32.61
N GLN A 18 23.64 19.98 -32.47
CA GLN A 18 24.90 20.31 -33.11
C GLN A 18 25.16 19.39 -34.32
N ASP A 19 24.82 19.88 -35.52
CA ASP A 19 25.04 19.17 -36.80
C ASP A 19 26.49 18.70 -36.99
N ALA A 20 27.47 19.44 -36.45
CA ALA A 20 28.89 19.08 -36.51
C ALA A 20 29.23 17.82 -35.69
N LEU A 21 28.41 17.45 -34.71
CA LEU A 21 28.60 16.29 -33.82
C LEU A 21 27.71 15.11 -34.17
N ALA A 22 26.74 15.29 -35.08
CA ALA A 22 25.79 14.25 -35.49
C ALA A 22 26.45 12.97 -36.05
N GLY A 23 27.69 13.05 -36.54
CA GLY A 23 28.48 11.91 -37.04
C GLY A 23 29.49 11.31 -36.05
N CYS A 24 29.59 11.84 -34.82
CA CYS A 24 30.67 11.53 -33.87
C CYS A 24 30.14 10.91 -32.56
N PRO A 25 29.63 9.66 -32.58
CA PRO A 25 29.04 9.02 -31.39
C PRO A 25 30.06 8.86 -30.24
N HIS A 26 31.35 8.71 -30.57
CA HIS A 26 32.43 8.62 -29.58
C HIS A 26 32.59 9.90 -28.76
N VAL A 27 32.29 11.09 -29.32
CA VAL A 27 32.35 12.35 -28.57
C VAL A 27 31.23 12.40 -27.53
N ALA A 28 30.02 11.97 -27.92
CA ALA A 28 28.89 11.84 -26.99
C ALA A 28 29.21 10.86 -25.86
N GLU A 29 29.83 9.72 -26.18
CA GLU A 29 30.30 8.74 -25.19
C GLU A 29 31.35 9.36 -24.25
N MET A 30 32.39 10.02 -24.76
CA MET A 30 33.42 10.66 -23.92
C MET A 30 32.86 11.76 -23.00
N VAL A 31 31.97 12.61 -23.51
CA VAL A 31 31.34 13.66 -22.67
C VAL A 31 30.45 13.03 -21.61
N SER A 32 29.71 11.98 -21.98
CA SER A 32 28.89 11.23 -21.03
C SER A 32 29.72 10.54 -19.96
N ASP A 33 30.87 9.97 -20.30
CA ASP A 33 31.80 9.36 -19.35
C ASP A 33 32.46 10.41 -18.44
N TYR A 34 32.80 11.59 -18.99
CA TYR A 34 33.32 12.71 -18.19
C TYR A 34 32.31 13.20 -17.15
N LEU A 35 31.03 13.27 -17.52
CA LEU A 35 29.96 13.66 -16.61
C LEU A 35 29.52 12.53 -15.67
N ASP A 36 30.11 11.33 -15.78
CA ASP A 36 29.66 10.16 -15.03
C ASP A 36 30.04 10.22 -13.54
N ALA A 37 29.09 10.68 -12.72
CA ALA A 37 29.17 10.62 -11.28
C ALA A 37 28.68 9.27 -10.69
N SER A 38 28.47 8.23 -11.51
CA SER A 38 27.93 6.92 -11.08
C SER A 38 28.74 6.27 -9.96
N HIS A 39 30.06 6.53 -9.88
CA HIS A 39 30.93 6.03 -8.81
C HIS A 39 30.53 6.48 -7.39
N LYS A 40 29.70 7.52 -7.27
CA LYS A 40 29.16 7.99 -5.97
C LYS A 40 27.87 7.25 -5.57
N TRP A 41 27.31 6.44 -6.47
CA TRP A 41 26.02 5.79 -6.30
C TRP A 41 26.19 4.29 -6.13
N THR A 42 25.44 3.74 -5.18
CA THR A 42 25.25 2.29 -5.06
C THR A 42 24.05 1.86 -5.89
N ILE A 43 24.02 0.58 -6.29
CA ILE A 43 22.84 -0.02 -6.97
C ILE A 43 21.60 0.13 -6.09
N GLU A 44 21.76 -0.05 -4.77
CA GLU A 44 20.70 0.17 -3.80
C GLU A 44 20.14 1.58 -3.89
N SER A 45 20.97 2.62 -3.82
CA SER A 45 20.52 4.02 -3.85
C SER A 45 19.87 4.39 -5.18
N ALA A 46 20.41 3.89 -6.30
CA ALA A 46 19.85 4.11 -7.63
C ALA A 46 18.48 3.41 -7.80
N ALA A 47 18.34 2.17 -7.32
CA ALA A 47 17.06 1.44 -7.30
C ALA A 47 16.06 2.11 -6.35
N CYS A 48 16.53 2.51 -5.18
CA CYS A 48 15.81 3.34 -4.22
C CYS A 48 15.55 4.76 -4.73
N ALA A 49 15.97 5.17 -5.92
CA ALA A 49 15.56 6.42 -6.54
C ALA A 49 14.75 6.21 -7.84
N GLY A 50 14.65 4.96 -8.32
CA GLY A 50 13.97 4.64 -9.59
C GLY A 50 14.80 5.00 -10.84
N TYR A 51 16.10 5.23 -10.71
CA TYR A 51 16.95 5.70 -11.81
C TYR A 51 17.43 4.54 -12.70
N MET A 52 16.57 4.10 -13.63
CA MET A 52 16.83 2.97 -14.52
C MET A 52 18.13 3.11 -15.34
N THR A 53 18.37 4.29 -15.92
CA THR A 53 19.58 4.54 -16.74
C THR A 53 20.86 4.48 -15.91
N LEU A 54 20.80 4.87 -14.64
CA LEU A 54 21.90 4.76 -13.70
C LEU A 54 22.11 3.30 -13.27
N LEU A 55 21.04 2.54 -13.03
CA LEU A 55 21.12 1.11 -12.74
C LEU A 55 21.80 0.34 -13.88
N GLU A 56 21.38 0.54 -15.13
CA GLU A 56 21.98 -0.10 -16.30
C GLU A 56 23.48 0.19 -16.42
N ARG A 57 23.92 1.40 -16.05
CA ARG A 57 25.34 1.76 -16.02
C ARG A 57 26.09 1.11 -14.86
N LEU A 58 25.50 1.11 -13.65
CA LEU A 58 26.10 0.49 -12.48
C LEU A 58 26.24 -1.03 -12.61
N GLY A 59 25.26 -1.70 -13.23
CA GLY A 59 25.31 -3.15 -13.44
C GLY A 59 26.45 -3.59 -14.36
N LYS A 60 26.87 -2.77 -15.32
CA LYS A 60 28.04 -3.08 -16.17
C LYS A 60 29.37 -3.04 -15.43
N ARG A 61 29.42 -2.39 -14.27
CA ARG A 61 30.62 -2.28 -13.44
C ARG A 61 30.74 -3.44 -12.45
N GLU A 62 29.80 -4.40 -12.48
CA GLU A 62 29.75 -5.58 -11.62
C GLU A 62 30.01 -5.23 -10.15
N SER A 63 29.31 -4.20 -9.66
CA SER A 63 29.42 -3.82 -8.25
C SER A 63 28.76 -4.90 -7.38
N PRO A 64 29.48 -5.44 -6.38
CA PRO A 64 28.91 -6.44 -5.49
C PRO A 64 27.79 -5.80 -4.66
N VAL A 65 26.62 -6.42 -4.67
CA VAL A 65 25.47 -6.02 -3.86
C VAL A 65 25.28 -7.05 -2.76
N SER A 66 25.16 -6.60 -1.52
CA SER A 66 24.85 -7.53 -0.42
C SER A 66 23.40 -8.04 -0.53
N PRO A 67 23.09 -9.24 -0.05
CA PRO A 67 21.72 -9.77 -0.03
C PRO A 67 20.72 -8.81 0.62
N ARG A 68 21.15 -8.11 1.68
CA ARG A 68 20.33 -7.15 2.41
C ARG A 68 20.03 -5.89 1.61
N GLU A 69 21.00 -5.36 0.89
CA GLU A 69 20.80 -4.21 -0.01
C GLU A 69 19.88 -4.58 -1.16
N MET A 70 20.01 -5.80 -1.69
CA MET A 70 19.14 -6.30 -2.75
C MET A 70 17.68 -6.45 -2.28
N ASP A 71 17.46 -7.08 -1.12
CA ASP A 71 16.12 -7.21 -0.52
C ASP A 71 15.49 -5.83 -0.26
N TRP A 72 16.27 -4.90 0.29
CA TRP A 72 15.81 -3.55 0.55
C TRP A 72 15.46 -2.80 -0.74
N ALA A 73 16.31 -2.87 -1.76
CA ALA A 73 16.10 -2.24 -3.05
C ALA A 73 14.84 -2.80 -3.74
N LEU A 74 14.65 -4.12 -3.71
CA LEU A 74 13.49 -4.77 -4.32
C LEU A 74 12.21 -4.44 -3.56
N ARG A 75 12.23 -4.44 -2.22
CA ARG A 75 11.08 -4.02 -1.41
C ARG A 75 10.72 -2.56 -1.67
N THR A 76 11.71 -1.69 -1.82
CA THR A 76 11.49 -0.27 -2.11
C THR A 76 10.91 -0.08 -3.52
N ALA A 77 11.39 -0.82 -4.51
CA ALA A 77 10.81 -0.83 -5.85
C ALA A 77 9.34 -1.32 -5.83
N ALA A 78 9.06 -2.37 -5.05
CA ALA A 78 7.72 -2.87 -4.81
C ALA A 78 6.80 -1.85 -4.13
N ASP A 79 7.30 -1.10 -3.13
CA ASP A 79 6.55 -0.03 -2.45
C ASP A 79 6.21 1.14 -3.40
N ARG A 80 7.11 1.47 -4.34
CA ARG A 80 6.88 2.53 -5.33
C ARG A 80 5.99 2.14 -6.49
N GLY A 81 5.92 0.85 -6.83
CA GLY A 81 5.24 0.39 -8.03
C GLY A 81 6.14 0.33 -9.26
N ASP A 82 7.46 0.44 -9.07
CA ASP A 82 8.46 0.48 -10.14
C ASP A 82 8.83 -0.93 -10.62
N LEU A 83 7.96 -1.52 -11.44
CA LEU A 83 8.15 -2.86 -12.00
C LEU A 83 9.45 -2.99 -12.82
N ASN A 84 9.89 -1.92 -13.48
CA ASN A 84 11.13 -1.93 -14.26
C ASN A 84 12.37 -2.15 -13.38
N VAL A 85 12.41 -1.50 -12.22
CA VAL A 85 13.50 -1.67 -11.24
C VAL A 85 13.45 -3.08 -10.66
N ALA A 86 12.26 -3.59 -10.32
CA ALA A 86 12.11 -4.96 -9.81
C ALA A 86 12.58 -6.03 -10.82
N LYS A 87 12.21 -5.87 -12.10
CA LYS A 87 12.69 -6.73 -13.19
C LYS A 87 14.21 -6.63 -13.38
N TRP A 88 14.76 -5.42 -13.29
CA TRP A 88 16.19 -5.21 -13.45
C TRP A 88 16.98 -5.85 -12.31
N LEU A 89 16.58 -5.65 -11.06
CA LEU A 89 17.24 -6.21 -9.88
C LEU A 89 17.24 -7.74 -9.89
N THR A 90 16.12 -8.34 -10.24
CA THR A 90 16.00 -9.82 -10.35
C THR A 90 16.77 -10.39 -11.54
N ALA A 91 16.86 -9.67 -12.66
CA ALA A 91 17.70 -10.08 -13.78
C ALA A 91 19.20 -9.92 -13.50
N TYR A 92 19.57 -8.94 -12.66
CA TYR A 92 20.96 -8.71 -12.25
C TYR A 92 21.47 -9.82 -11.33
N GLN A 93 20.62 -10.37 -10.46
CA GLN A 93 20.99 -11.47 -9.56
C GLN A 93 19.84 -12.49 -9.41
N PRO A 94 19.71 -13.45 -10.36
CA PRO A 94 18.58 -14.37 -10.39
C PRO A 94 18.57 -15.37 -9.23
N ASP A 95 19.76 -15.75 -8.74
CA ASP A 95 19.93 -16.76 -7.68
C ASP A 95 19.65 -16.20 -6.26
N MET A 96 19.35 -14.90 -6.14
CA MET A 96 19.09 -14.28 -4.84
C MET A 96 17.65 -14.58 -4.38
N GLU A 97 17.52 -15.16 -3.19
CA GLU A 97 16.23 -15.32 -2.51
C GLU A 97 15.71 -13.96 -2.04
N CYS A 98 14.43 -13.69 -2.31
CA CYS A 98 13.77 -12.45 -1.88
C CYS A 98 12.93 -12.69 -0.63
N SER A 99 12.78 -11.67 0.23
CA SER A 99 11.86 -11.79 1.36
C SER A 99 10.39 -11.77 0.89
N THR A 100 9.53 -12.52 1.58
CA THR A 100 8.05 -12.42 1.45
C THR A 100 7.54 -10.98 1.66
N ARG A 101 8.30 -10.15 2.37
CA ARG A 101 8.00 -8.74 2.62
C ARG A 101 7.92 -7.90 1.34
N VAL A 102 8.52 -8.34 0.24
CA VAL A 102 8.44 -7.64 -1.04
C VAL A 102 7.00 -7.63 -1.56
N MET A 103 6.34 -8.80 -1.56
CA MET A 103 4.94 -8.91 -1.99
C MET A 103 4.01 -8.22 -0.97
N ASP A 104 4.31 -8.32 0.33
CA ASP A 104 3.55 -7.61 1.37
C ASP A 104 3.60 -6.08 1.17
N SER A 105 4.76 -5.51 0.82
CA SER A 105 4.92 -4.07 0.52
C SER A 105 4.18 -3.66 -0.75
N ALA A 106 4.20 -4.49 -1.81
CA ALA A 106 3.40 -4.22 -3.00
C ALA A 106 1.89 -4.24 -2.69
N ALA A 107 1.45 -5.18 -1.84
CA ALA A 107 0.05 -5.32 -1.44
C ALA A 107 -0.46 -4.14 -0.61
N LEU A 108 0.34 -3.69 0.36
CA LEU A 108 0.09 -2.47 1.16
C LEU A 108 -0.21 -1.26 0.27
N ARG A 109 0.55 -1.10 -0.82
CA ARG A 109 0.46 0.06 -1.71
C ARG A 109 -0.56 -0.09 -2.83
N GLY A 110 -1.07 -1.29 -3.06
CA GLY A 110 -2.04 -1.56 -4.13
C GLY A 110 -1.40 -1.83 -5.50
N HIS A 111 -0.11 -2.18 -5.55
CA HIS A 111 0.62 -2.38 -6.81
C HIS A 111 0.38 -3.78 -7.39
N LEU A 112 -0.87 -4.03 -7.81
CA LEU A 112 -1.32 -5.34 -8.30
C LEU A 112 -0.47 -5.89 -9.46
N HIS A 113 0.04 -5.03 -10.33
CA HIS A 113 0.93 -5.43 -11.44
C HIS A 113 2.24 -6.03 -10.95
N ILE A 114 2.80 -5.54 -9.83
CA ILE A 114 3.99 -6.12 -9.20
C ILE A 114 3.64 -7.43 -8.52
N ILE A 115 2.51 -7.51 -7.81
CA ILE A 115 2.09 -8.74 -7.12
C ILE A 115 1.92 -9.88 -8.14
N LYS A 116 1.22 -9.62 -9.26
CA LYS A 116 1.05 -10.60 -10.34
C LYS A 116 2.39 -11.03 -10.93
N TRP A 117 3.32 -10.09 -11.10
CA TRP A 117 4.65 -10.40 -11.61
C TRP A 117 5.46 -11.24 -10.61
N LEU A 118 5.51 -10.86 -9.33
CA LEU A 118 6.19 -11.61 -8.29
C LEU A 118 5.62 -13.02 -8.16
N HIS A 119 4.30 -13.19 -8.21
CA HIS A 119 3.65 -14.49 -8.13
C HIS A 119 3.95 -15.42 -9.32
N HIS A 120 4.12 -14.87 -10.52
CA HIS A 120 4.37 -15.70 -11.71
C HIS A 120 5.83 -16.10 -11.86
N TYR A 121 6.75 -15.23 -11.44
CA TYR A 121 8.19 -15.40 -11.66
C TYR A 121 8.96 -15.80 -10.41
N ARG A 122 8.31 -15.84 -9.24
CA ARG A 122 8.97 -16.21 -7.98
C ARG A 122 8.06 -17.01 -7.04
N ASP A 123 8.71 -17.83 -6.22
CA ASP A 123 8.04 -18.80 -5.35
C ASP A 123 8.00 -18.39 -3.87
N GLU A 124 8.69 -17.31 -3.45
CA GLU A 124 8.81 -16.99 -2.01
C GLU A 124 7.47 -16.61 -1.39
N GLY A 125 6.61 -15.94 -2.17
CA GLY A 125 5.23 -15.69 -1.78
C GLY A 125 4.99 -14.45 -0.91
N CYS A 126 3.93 -14.49 -0.10
CA CYS A 126 3.55 -13.43 0.83
C CYS A 126 3.24 -14.00 2.21
N THR A 127 2.92 -13.12 3.16
CA THR A 127 2.37 -13.51 4.46
C THR A 127 0.93 -13.04 4.58
N THR A 128 0.24 -13.38 5.68
CA THR A 128 -1.08 -12.81 6.00
C THR A 128 -1.05 -11.28 6.04
N ALA A 129 0.13 -10.68 6.29
CA ALA A 129 0.31 -9.23 6.28
C ALA A 129 0.01 -8.60 4.91
N ALA A 130 0.15 -9.31 3.79
CA ALA A 130 -0.22 -8.79 2.48
C ALA A 130 -1.71 -8.45 2.40
N MET A 131 -2.58 -9.40 2.77
CA MET A 131 -4.03 -9.19 2.71
C MET A 131 -4.50 -8.24 3.81
N ASP A 132 -3.94 -8.35 5.03
CA ASP A 132 -4.24 -7.45 6.14
C ASP A 132 -3.90 -5.99 5.79
N SER A 133 -2.72 -5.77 5.20
CA SER A 133 -2.25 -4.45 4.77
C SER A 133 -3.06 -3.91 3.59
N ALA A 134 -3.32 -4.74 2.58
CA ALA A 134 -4.16 -4.35 1.45
C ALA A 134 -5.56 -3.92 1.94
N ALA A 135 -6.13 -4.65 2.91
CA ALA A 135 -7.41 -4.32 3.50
C ALA A 135 -7.39 -3.00 4.29
N ALA A 136 -6.34 -2.79 5.10
CA ALA A 136 -6.13 -1.58 5.89
C ALA A 136 -6.10 -0.29 5.04
N TYR A 137 -5.64 -0.38 3.79
CA TYR A 137 -5.58 0.75 2.85
C TYR A 137 -6.68 0.70 1.78
N GLY A 138 -7.65 -0.20 1.92
CA GLY A 138 -8.82 -0.26 1.03
C GLY A 138 -8.51 -0.74 -0.38
N ARG A 139 -7.41 -1.49 -0.57
CA ARG A 139 -6.96 -2.06 -1.85
C ARG A 139 -7.77 -3.33 -2.17
N LEU A 140 -9.07 -3.15 -2.42
CA LEU A 140 -10.00 -4.27 -2.62
C LEU A 140 -9.60 -5.19 -3.79
N ASP A 141 -9.08 -4.60 -4.87
CA ASP A 141 -8.55 -5.32 -6.03
C ASP A 141 -7.41 -6.27 -5.67
N VAL A 142 -6.49 -5.82 -4.81
CA VAL A 142 -5.41 -6.66 -4.29
C VAL A 142 -5.95 -7.72 -3.35
N VAL A 143 -6.87 -7.39 -2.44
CA VAL A 143 -7.48 -8.36 -1.51
C VAL A 143 -8.17 -9.49 -2.28
N GLN A 144 -8.97 -9.15 -3.30
CA GLN A 144 -9.63 -10.12 -4.16
C GLN A 144 -8.62 -11.02 -4.87
N TRP A 145 -7.61 -10.41 -5.48
CA TRP A 145 -6.59 -11.17 -6.20
C TRP A 145 -5.80 -12.11 -5.29
N LEU A 146 -5.38 -11.64 -4.10
CA LEU A 146 -4.70 -12.46 -3.11
C LEU A 146 -5.58 -13.62 -2.65
N HIS A 147 -6.87 -13.38 -2.40
CA HIS A 147 -7.78 -14.45 -2.01
C HIS A 147 -7.98 -15.53 -3.07
N GLU A 148 -8.01 -15.15 -4.35
CA GLU A 148 -8.22 -16.08 -5.46
C GLU A 148 -6.96 -16.88 -5.83
N ASN A 149 -5.77 -16.34 -5.55
CA ASN A 149 -4.50 -16.88 -6.07
C ASN A 149 -3.52 -17.34 -4.98
N ARG A 150 -3.81 -17.11 -3.69
CA ARG A 150 -2.94 -17.39 -2.56
C ARG A 150 -3.71 -18.01 -1.39
N ASP A 151 -3.06 -18.91 -0.66
CA ASP A 151 -3.68 -19.68 0.42
C ASP A 151 -3.37 -19.13 1.82
N GLU A 152 -2.43 -18.18 1.93
CA GLU A 152 -2.00 -17.58 3.20
C GLU A 152 -3.15 -16.91 3.96
N GLY A 153 -4.10 -16.30 3.24
CA GLY A 153 -5.28 -15.69 3.82
C GLY A 153 -5.04 -14.36 4.54
N CYS A 154 -5.90 -14.06 5.51
CA CYS A 154 -5.82 -12.86 6.35
C CYS A 154 -6.01 -13.21 7.83
N THR A 155 -5.85 -12.22 8.69
CA THR A 155 -6.22 -12.29 10.11
C THR A 155 -7.42 -11.39 10.38
N THR A 156 -7.90 -11.35 11.63
CA THR A 156 -8.91 -10.36 12.06
C THR A 156 -8.45 -8.91 11.83
N ALA A 157 -7.13 -8.68 11.74
CA ALA A 157 -6.56 -7.36 11.48
C ALA A 157 -6.98 -6.79 10.12
N ALA A 158 -7.27 -7.62 9.12
CA ALA A 158 -7.78 -7.16 7.83
C ALA A 158 -9.11 -6.39 7.98
N MET A 159 -10.09 -6.99 8.66
CA MET A 159 -11.40 -6.38 8.83
C MET A 159 -11.36 -5.22 9.83
N ASP A 160 -10.60 -5.38 10.92
CA ASP A 160 -10.41 -4.34 11.94
C ASP A 160 -9.78 -3.08 11.34
N SER A 161 -8.70 -3.25 10.57
CA SER A 161 -7.98 -2.13 9.95
C SER A 161 -8.76 -1.52 8.79
N ALA A 162 -9.47 -2.34 7.99
CA ALA A 162 -10.37 -1.83 6.96
C ALA A 162 -11.52 -0.99 7.55
N ALA A 163 -12.06 -1.41 8.70
CA ALA A 163 -13.06 -0.65 9.44
C ALA A 163 -12.49 0.66 10.00
N ALA A 164 -11.27 0.61 10.58
CA ALA A 164 -10.56 1.78 11.04
C ALA A 164 -10.24 2.79 9.92
N GLY A 165 -9.93 2.32 8.71
CA GLY A 165 -9.65 3.16 7.54
C GLY A 165 -10.88 3.63 6.76
N GLY A 166 -12.08 3.22 7.15
CA GLY A 166 -13.31 3.65 6.49
C GLY A 166 -13.60 2.93 5.17
N HIS A 167 -12.98 1.77 4.93
CA HIS A 167 -13.08 1.01 3.69
C HIS A 167 -14.27 0.05 3.68
N LEU A 168 -15.50 0.60 3.63
CA LEU A 168 -16.76 -0.17 3.72
C LEU A 168 -16.85 -1.33 2.72
N LYS A 169 -16.47 -1.10 1.45
CA LYS A 169 -16.52 -2.15 0.41
C LYS A 169 -15.60 -3.33 0.74
N THR A 170 -14.42 -3.03 1.28
CA THR A 170 -13.45 -4.05 1.70
C THR A 170 -13.97 -4.84 2.89
N VAL A 171 -14.55 -4.17 3.88
CA VAL A 171 -15.18 -4.84 5.04
C VAL A 171 -16.31 -5.76 4.60
N GLN A 172 -17.20 -5.29 3.72
CA GLN A 172 -18.31 -6.09 3.18
C GLN A 172 -17.81 -7.32 2.42
N TRP A 173 -16.78 -7.13 1.60
CA TRP A 173 -16.21 -8.22 0.82
C TRP A 173 -15.52 -9.25 1.71
N LEU A 174 -14.72 -8.81 2.69
CA LEU A 174 -14.06 -9.69 3.66
C LEU A 174 -15.08 -10.50 4.45
N ALA A 175 -16.16 -9.89 4.93
CA ALA A 175 -17.20 -10.61 5.67
C ALA A 175 -17.98 -11.62 4.84
N ALA A 176 -18.09 -11.41 3.53
CA ALA A 176 -18.78 -12.34 2.64
C ALA A 176 -17.89 -13.53 2.20
N ASN A 177 -16.57 -13.35 2.12
CA ASN A 177 -15.65 -14.32 1.51
C ASN A 177 -14.66 -14.95 2.50
N ARG A 178 -14.52 -14.39 3.70
CA ARG A 178 -13.57 -14.84 4.74
C ARG A 178 -14.30 -15.14 6.05
N LYS A 179 -13.70 -15.99 6.89
CA LYS A 179 -14.31 -16.53 8.13
C LYS A 179 -13.69 -15.98 9.40
N GLU A 180 -12.58 -15.25 9.27
CA GLU A 180 -11.80 -14.69 10.37
C GLU A 180 -12.60 -13.66 11.16
N GLY A 181 -13.48 -12.91 10.49
CA GLY A 181 -14.36 -11.92 11.13
C GLY A 181 -13.62 -10.66 11.58
N CYS A 182 -14.15 -10.00 12.61
CA CYS A 182 -13.57 -8.80 13.22
C CYS A 182 -13.57 -8.91 14.75
N THR A 183 -12.77 -8.08 15.40
CA THR A 183 -12.78 -7.92 16.85
C THR A 183 -13.57 -6.67 17.27
N SER A 184 -13.67 -6.40 18.58
CA SER A 184 -14.28 -5.17 19.12
C SER A 184 -13.54 -3.91 18.65
N VAL A 185 -12.29 -4.07 18.21
CA VAL A 185 -11.41 -3.02 17.68
C VAL A 185 -11.98 -2.39 16.41
N ALA A 186 -12.58 -3.17 15.51
CA ALA A 186 -13.23 -2.66 14.30
C ALA A 186 -14.28 -1.58 14.62
N SER A 187 -15.17 -1.89 15.56
CA SER A 187 -16.24 -0.97 15.97
C SER A 187 -15.68 0.23 16.74
N HIS A 188 -14.68 0.01 17.61
CA HIS A 188 -14.06 1.10 18.36
C HIS A 188 -13.40 2.14 17.44
N PHE A 189 -12.54 1.71 16.50
CA PHE A 189 -11.85 2.64 15.62
C PHE A 189 -12.74 3.22 14.52
N ALA A 190 -13.73 2.48 14.01
CA ALA A 190 -14.72 3.04 13.10
C ALA A 190 -15.50 4.19 13.76
N LEU A 191 -15.75 4.14 15.07
CA LEU A 191 -16.36 5.24 15.83
C LEU A 191 -15.41 6.42 16.00
N LEU A 192 -14.18 6.17 16.46
CA LEU A 192 -13.19 7.22 16.70
C LEU A 192 -12.86 8.02 15.43
N ASN A 193 -12.78 7.33 14.29
CA ASN A 193 -12.48 7.95 12.99
C ASN A 193 -13.74 8.47 12.26
N GLY A 194 -14.92 8.35 12.86
CA GLY A 194 -16.17 8.88 12.31
C GLY A 194 -16.74 8.10 11.12
N HIS A 195 -16.34 6.83 10.93
CA HIS A 195 -16.80 5.94 9.87
C HIS A 195 -18.17 5.32 10.17
N MET A 196 -19.18 6.18 10.32
CA MET A 196 -20.57 5.80 10.61
C MET A 196 -21.19 4.76 9.66
N PRO A 197 -20.92 4.75 8.34
CA PRO A 197 -21.44 3.72 7.44
C PRO A 197 -21.01 2.31 7.83
N ILE A 198 -19.76 2.14 8.29
CA ILE A 198 -19.23 0.85 8.70
C ILE A 198 -19.85 0.41 10.02
N LEU A 199 -20.00 1.32 10.98
CA LEU A 199 -20.66 1.02 12.24
C LEU A 199 -22.11 0.58 12.08
N ARG A 200 -22.87 1.26 11.20
CA ARG A 200 -24.24 0.86 10.88
C ARG A 200 -24.24 -0.55 10.30
N TRP A 201 -23.38 -0.80 9.33
CA TRP A 201 -23.25 -2.10 8.70
C TRP A 201 -22.86 -3.21 9.70
N LEU A 202 -21.86 -2.98 10.56
CA LEU A 202 -21.44 -3.93 11.61
C LEU A 202 -22.57 -4.23 12.60
N ASN A 203 -23.36 -3.21 12.99
CA ASN A 203 -24.48 -3.37 13.91
C ASN A 203 -25.67 -4.11 13.27
N GLU A 204 -25.90 -3.91 11.97
CA GLU A 204 -26.95 -4.59 11.20
C GLU A 204 -26.64 -6.07 10.96
N GLN A 205 -25.39 -6.41 10.66
CA GLN A 205 -24.99 -7.78 10.31
C GLN A 205 -24.72 -8.69 11.51
N ASN A 206 -24.69 -8.15 12.75
CA ASN A 206 -24.35 -8.89 13.98
C ASN A 206 -23.11 -9.79 13.79
N VAL A 207 -22.07 -9.24 13.16
CA VAL A 207 -20.80 -9.95 12.89
C VAL A 207 -20.26 -10.53 14.19
N GLU A 208 -19.86 -11.81 14.17
CA GLU A 208 -19.28 -12.47 15.34
C GLU A 208 -17.98 -11.77 15.73
N VAL A 209 -17.99 -11.18 16.92
CA VAL A 209 -16.78 -10.60 17.52
C VAL A 209 -15.97 -11.76 18.09
N GLN A 210 -14.77 -11.97 17.57
CA GLN A 210 -13.83 -12.88 18.22
C GLN A 210 -13.21 -12.15 19.42
N ASP A 211 -13.69 -12.45 20.63
CA ASP A 211 -13.11 -11.96 21.87
C ASP A 211 -11.80 -12.72 22.14
N SER A 212 -10.65 -12.05 21.99
CA SER A 212 -9.34 -12.58 22.36
C SER A 212 -9.12 -12.52 23.88
N ASP A 213 -10.04 -13.07 24.67
CA ASP A 213 -9.93 -13.10 26.13
C ASP A 213 -9.56 -14.52 26.62
N GLN A 214 -8.31 -14.90 26.42
CA GLN A 214 -7.64 -15.88 27.28
C GLN A 214 -6.30 -15.32 27.74
N GLU A 215 -6.36 -14.42 28.73
CA GLU A 215 -5.47 -14.31 29.89
C GLU A 215 -5.62 -12.93 30.54
N THR A 216 -6.62 -12.80 31.41
CA THR A 216 -6.55 -12.16 32.73
C THR A 216 -7.98 -11.92 33.22
N GLY A 217 -8.33 -12.49 34.36
CA GLY A 217 -9.64 -12.37 34.98
C GLY A 217 -9.95 -10.95 35.44
N LYS A 218 -10.32 -10.07 34.50
CA LYS A 218 -10.99 -8.80 34.75
C LYS A 218 -12.09 -8.64 33.71
N ARG A 219 -13.34 -8.83 34.13
CA ARG A 219 -14.52 -8.46 33.33
C ARG A 219 -14.39 -6.98 32.97
N SER A 220 -14.12 -6.68 31.70
CA SER A 220 -14.22 -5.32 31.17
C SER A 220 -15.71 -4.95 31.06
N PRO A 221 -16.12 -3.70 31.35
CA PRO A 221 -17.54 -3.33 31.40
C PRO A 221 -18.18 -3.11 30.02
N THR A 222 -17.51 -3.47 28.93
CA THR A 222 -17.96 -3.18 27.57
C THR A 222 -18.56 -4.40 26.87
N CYS A 223 -19.23 -5.28 27.60
CA CYS A 223 -20.11 -6.27 26.99
C CYS A 223 -21.47 -5.60 26.74
N TRP A 224 -21.59 -4.85 25.65
CA TRP A 224 -22.86 -4.27 25.24
C TRP A 224 -23.82 -5.41 24.86
N SER A 225 -24.78 -5.67 25.75
CA SER A 225 -25.76 -6.73 25.56
C SER A 225 -26.62 -6.43 24.33
N ARG A 226 -27.16 -7.47 23.66
CA ARG A 226 -28.01 -7.35 22.45
C ARG A 226 -29.13 -6.30 22.56
N ARG A 227 -29.55 -5.96 23.79
CA ARG A 227 -30.62 -5.00 24.08
C ARG A 227 -30.17 -3.54 23.94
N GLU A 228 -28.91 -3.24 24.23
CA GLU A 228 -28.38 -1.87 24.21
C GLU A 228 -27.99 -1.41 22.79
N ARG A 229 -27.68 -2.36 21.89
CA ARG A 229 -27.47 -2.10 20.45
C ARG A 229 -28.67 -1.45 19.75
N ARG A 230 -29.91 -1.72 20.21
CA ARG A 230 -31.12 -1.04 19.69
C ARG A 230 -31.24 0.40 20.19
N LEU A 231 -30.83 0.67 21.43
CA LEU A 231 -31.02 1.99 22.04
C LEU A 231 -30.10 3.04 21.42
N SER A 232 -28.86 2.66 21.06
CA SER A 232 -27.90 3.52 20.38
C SER A 232 -28.35 3.95 18.97
N ALA A 233 -29.12 3.09 18.28
CA ALA A 233 -29.70 3.43 16.97
C ALA A 233 -30.86 4.44 17.10
N THR A 234 -31.69 4.33 18.13
CA THR A 234 -32.80 5.27 18.40
C THR A 234 -32.36 6.62 18.96
N LEU A 235 -31.18 6.73 19.58
CA LEU A 235 -30.69 7.99 20.16
C LEU A 235 -30.28 9.06 19.12
N LEU A 236 -30.18 8.70 17.84
CA LEU A 236 -29.82 9.61 16.75
C LEU A 236 -31.03 10.20 15.98
N GLU A 237 -32.25 9.76 16.28
CA GLU A 237 -33.49 10.30 15.69
C GLU A 237 -34.30 11.12 16.71
N ALA A 238 -33.67 12.06 17.41
CA ALA A 238 -34.44 13.09 18.13
C ALA A 238 -34.83 14.21 17.14
N PRO A 239 -36.13 14.58 17.01
CA PRO A 239 -36.55 15.59 16.05
C PRO A 239 -36.02 16.97 16.46
N ARG A 240 -35.32 17.63 15.52
CA ARG A 240 -34.80 19.01 15.67
C ARG A 240 -35.96 19.96 15.98
N ARG A 241 -36.15 20.33 17.25
CA ARG A 241 -37.04 21.44 17.62
C ARG A 241 -36.44 22.73 17.06
N ARG A 242 -37.15 23.38 16.13
CA ARG A 242 -36.79 24.71 15.60
C ARG A 242 -36.78 25.75 16.74
N PRO A 243 -35.81 26.68 16.77
CA PRO A 243 -35.79 27.74 17.78
C PRO A 243 -37.00 28.68 17.59
N ARG A 244 -37.68 29.01 18.69
CA ARG A 244 -38.78 29.99 18.70
C ARG A 244 -38.24 31.37 18.33
N ARG A 245 -38.82 31.98 17.28
CA ARG A 245 -38.60 33.37 16.87
C ARG A 245 -39.07 34.30 18.01
N MET A 246 -38.18 35.04 18.66
CA MET A 246 -38.57 36.14 19.53
C MET A 246 -38.95 37.34 18.65
N SER A 247 -40.23 37.67 18.59
CA SER A 247 -40.74 38.90 18.00
C SER A 247 -40.51 40.06 18.98
N MET A 248 -39.57 40.96 18.68
CA MET A 248 -39.50 42.28 19.32
C MET A 248 -40.66 43.12 18.80
N GLY A 249 -41.67 43.34 19.64
CA GLY A 249 -42.72 44.33 19.39
C GLY A 249 -42.26 45.70 19.88
N LEU A 250 -41.88 46.58 18.94
CA LEU A 250 -41.81 48.02 19.18
C LEU A 250 -43.23 48.57 19.16
N SER A 251 -43.73 48.99 20.33
CA SER A 251 -44.98 49.75 20.45
C SER A 251 -44.65 51.24 20.50
N CYS A 252 -44.86 51.94 19.38
CA CYS A 252 -45.01 53.39 19.33
C CYS A 252 -46.52 53.73 19.38
N ARG A 253 -46.89 54.67 20.27
CA ARG A 253 -48.10 55.54 20.34
C ARG A 253 -48.13 56.09 21.78
N ASN A 254 -48.21 57.37 22.11
CA ASN A 254 -48.49 58.62 21.40
C ASN A 254 -47.50 59.69 21.87
#